data_AF-A0A6A6SR66-F1
#
_entry.id   AF-A0A6A6SR66-F1
#
_cell.length_a   1.000
_cell.length_b   1.000
_cell.length_c   1.000
_cell.angle_alpha   90.00
_cell.angle_beta   90.00
_cell.angle_gamma   90.00
#
_symmetry.space_group_name_H-M   'P 1'
#
loop_
_entity.id
_entity.type
_entity.pdbx_description
1 polymer ?
#
loop_
_entity_poly.entity_id
_entity_poly.type
_entity_poly.pdbx_seq_one_letter_code
_entity_poly.pdbx_strand_id
1 'polypeptide(L)'
;MKLYAHAYLLTTLLSSTLFTAICTAAQSPTSTSTSTSTSTSTSTSTSTSTSDSGQLSVEYTDDKAFQAAILSVTNTYRKQHNATALKWNQSLADYAEKWSEGCKFEHSGGPSGENLASGHPNASASVIAWGHERVDYDFDKGEFSLETGHFTALVWATTTTVGCSRTPCNDRDGGGAPGVYVVCEYFPPGNVLGQFIDNVRKAVPVAQQVGGASAQGVPEFDEDVKGGKEGAAGRVRVGWVGVCVGVGVGVVLQGVFG
;
A
#
# COMPACT_ATOMS: atom_id res chain seq x y z
N MET A 1 49.82 -41.92 1.00
CA MET A 1 49.66 -43.38 0.77
C MET A 1 49.51 -44.09 2.11
N LYS A 2 48.29 -44.48 2.48
CA LYS A 2 47.91 -45.73 3.18
C LYS A 2 46.46 -45.57 3.64
N LEU A 3 45.60 -46.38 3.00
CA LEU A 3 44.22 -46.66 3.35
C LEU A 3 44.13 -47.15 4.80
N TYR A 4 43.01 -46.91 5.49
CA TYR A 4 42.22 -47.94 6.18
C TYR A 4 40.81 -47.43 6.45
N ALA A 5 39.84 -48.16 5.89
CA ALA A 5 38.42 -48.07 6.16
C ALA A 5 38.11 -48.67 7.53
N HIS A 6 37.13 -48.12 8.25
CA HIS A 6 36.32 -48.91 9.18
C HIS A 6 34.87 -48.42 9.17
N ALA A 7 34.01 -49.32 8.70
CA ALA A 7 32.58 -49.26 8.82
C ALA A 7 32.16 -49.42 10.28
N TYR A 8 31.15 -48.67 10.72
CA TYR A 8 30.31 -49.03 11.84
C TYR A 8 28.85 -48.85 11.43
N LEU A 9 28.19 -49.99 11.26
CA LEU A 9 26.74 -50.16 11.29
C LEU A 9 26.28 -49.91 12.73
N LEU A 10 25.25 -49.08 12.94
CA LEU A 10 24.36 -49.26 14.09
C LEU A 10 22.94 -48.82 13.75
N THR A 11 22.02 -49.68 14.14
CA THR A 11 20.63 -49.83 13.74
C THR A 11 19.65 -49.05 14.63
N THR A 12 18.54 -48.63 14.00
CA THR A 12 17.14 -48.54 14.52
C THR A 12 16.82 -47.68 15.74
N LEU A 13 15.83 -46.79 15.60
CA LEU A 13 14.47 -46.98 16.16
C LEU A 13 13.56 -45.80 15.76
N LEU A 14 12.55 -46.08 14.92
CA LEU A 14 11.41 -45.20 14.72
C LEU A 14 10.49 -45.30 15.94
N SER A 15 10.09 -44.16 16.50
CA SER A 15 8.94 -44.07 17.41
C SER A 15 7.97 -43.04 16.85
N SER A 16 6.86 -43.54 16.32
CA SER A 16 5.73 -42.78 15.81
C SER A 16 4.70 -42.66 16.93
N THR A 17 4.58 -41.47 17.54
CA THR A 17 3.49 -41.18 18.49
C THR A 17 2.33 -40.54 17.74
N LEU A 18 1.27 -41.32 17.58
CA LEU A 18 -0.05 -40.89 17.11
C LEU A 18 -0.71 -40.06 18.23
N PHE A 19 -1.00 -38.78 17.98
CA PHE A 19 -1.90 -38.00 18.83
C PHE A 19 -3.26 -37.90 18.16
N THR A 20 -4.25 -38.57 18.75
CA THR A 20 -5.67 -38.47 18.43
C THR A 20 -6.21 -37.14 18.95
N ALA A 21 -6.57 -36.22 18.04
CA ALA A 21 -7.30 -35.02 18.38
C ALA A 21 -8.81 -35.34 18.46
N ILE A 22 -9.38 -35.14 19.63
CA ILE A 22 -10.82 -35.24 19.90
C ILE A 22 -11.48 -33.96 19.40
N CYS A 23 -12.33 -34.06 18.37
CA CYS A 23 -13.20 -32.97 17.93
C CYS A 23 -14.37 -32.83 18.91
N THR A 24 -14.36 -31.78 19.73
CA THR A 24 -15.54 -31.31 20.47
C THR A 24 -16.14 -30.12 19.74
N ALA A 25 -17.29 -30.34 19.11
CA ALA A 25 -18.13 -29.29 18.54
C ALA A 25 -18.87 -28.57 19.68
N ALA A 26 -18.56 -27.30 19.90
CA ALA A 26 -19.34 -26.42 20.77
C ALA A 26 -20.37 -25.67 19.93
N GLN A 27 -21.65 -25.94 20.18
CA GLN A 27 -22.81 -25.27 19.58
C GLN A 27 -23.07 -23.96 20.34
N SER A 28 -23.18 -22.85 19.62
CA SER A 28 -23.64 -21.56 20.16
C SER A 28 -25.16 -21.57 20.35
N PRO A 29 -25.70 -21.04 21.46
CA PRO A 29 -27.14 -20.89 21.65
C PRO A 29 -27.72 -19.79 20.77
N THR A 30 -28.75 -20.17 20.01
CA THR A 30 -29.67 -19.33 19.24
C THR A 30 -30.55 -18.50 20.18
N SER A 31 -30.53 -17.17 20.02
CA SER A 31 -31.53 -16.29 20.60
C SER A 31 -32.41 -15.73 19.47
N THR A 32 -33.61 -16.31 19.36
CA THR A 32 -34.72 -15.83 18.55
C THR A 32 -35.39 -14.65 19.26
N SER A 33 -35.44 -13.49 18.62
CA SER A 33 -36.26 -12.36 19.08
C SER A 33 -37.25 -11.95 17.99
N THR A 34 -38.51 -12.06 18.38
CA THR A 34 -39.75 -11.79 17.68
C THR A 34 -39.84 -10.38 17.09
N SER A 35 -40.29 -10.31 15.85
CA SER A 35 -40.64 -9.08 15.14
C SER A 35 -41.86 -8.41 15.77
N THR A 36 -41.80 -7.11 16.03
CA THR A 36 -42.98 -6.26 16.19
C THR A 36 -42.71 -4.94 15.48
N SER A 37 -43.47 -4.73 14.41
CA SER A 37 -43.46 -3.55 13.56
C SER A 37 -43.97 -2.35 14.34
N THR A 38 -43.23 -1.24 14.34
CA THR A 38 -43.80 0.09 14.57
C THR A 38 -43.01 1.09 13.75
N SER A 39 -43.69 1.64 12.75
CA SER A 39 -43.21 2.65 11.82
C SER A 39 -42.88 3.94 12.56
N THR A 40 -41.67 4.47 12.39
CA THR A 40 -41.40 5.89 12.61
C THR A 40 -40.30 6.33 11.67
N SER A 41 -40.67 7.20 10.74
CA SER A 41 -39.81 7.81 9.74
C SER A 41 -38.77 8.69 10.41
N THR A 42 -37.48 8.40 10.22
CA THR A 42 -36.40 9.36 10.48
C THR A 42 -35.26 9.07 9.52
N SER A 43 -35.02 10.03 8.63
CA SER A 43 -34.02 10.04 7.58
C SER A 43 -32.62 9.76 8.14
N THR A 44 -32.12 8.54 7.90
CA THR A 44 -30.74 8.17 8.15
C THR A 44 -30.09 8.00 6.78
N SER A 45 -29.13 8.86 6.47
CA SER A 45 -28.30 8.75 5.28
C SER A 45 -27.37 7.55 5.44
N THR A 46 -27.89 6.38 5.10
CA THR A 46 -27.12 5.15 4.95
C THR A 46 -26.25 5.31 3.72
N SER A 47 -24.93 5.43 3.92
CA SER A 47 -23.94 5.24 2.86
C SER A 47 -23.98 3.77 2.45
N THR A 48 -24.86 3.46 1.50
CA THR A 48 -24.94 2.17 0.84
C THR A 48 -23.67 2.00 0.02
N SER A 49 -22.76 1.14 0.50
CA SER A 49 -21.73 0.53 -0.33
C SER A 49 -22.41 -0.41 -1.34
N THR A 50 -22.88 0.17 -2.44
CA THR A 50 -23.27 -0.60 -3.62
C THR A 50 -22.01 -0.82 -4.44
N SER A 51 -21.46 -2.03 -4.35
CA SER A 51 -20.69 -2.59 -5.45
C SER A 51 -21.62 -2.74 -6.65
N ASP A 52 -21.43 -1.92 -7.68
CA ASP A 52 -21.97 -2.19 -9.01
C ASP A 52 -21.04 -1.66 -10.11
N SER A 53 -20.87 -2.53 -11.11
CA SER A 53 -20.31 -2.39 -12.46
C SER A 53 -19.61 -1.08 -12.88
N GLY A 54 -18.29 -1.18 -13.14
CA GLY A 54 -17.58 -0.38 -14.17
C GLY A 54 -17.53 1.15 -14.02
N GLN A 55 -18.17 1.72 -13.01
CA GLN A 55 -18.25 3.16 -12.83
C GLN A 55 -17.10 3.66 -11.96
N LEU A 56 -16.40 4.69 -12.44
CA LEU A 56 -15.36 5.37 -11.67
C LEU A 56 -15.95 6.04 -10.42
N SER A 57 -15.18 6.07 -9.33
CA SER A 57 -15.58 6.72 -8.09
C SER A 57 -15.82 8.23 -8.26
N VAL A 58 -16.60 8.83 -7.35
CA VAL A 58 -16.85 10.29 -7.38
C VAL A 58 -15.55 11.09 -7.29
N GLU A 59 -14.57 10.60 -6.51
CA GLU A 59 -13.23 11.19 -6.45
C GLU A 59 -12.48 11.16 -7.79
N TYR A 60 -12.90 10.32 -8.74
CA TYR A 60 -12.35 10.30 -10.08
C TYR A 60 -13.21 11.00 -11.13
N THR A 61 -14.48 11.27 -10.85
CA THR A 61 -15.37 11.94 -11.81
C THR A 61 -15.63 13.40 -11.50
N ASP A 62 -15.37 13.88 -10.28
CA ASP A 62 -15.59 15.26 -9.86
C ASP A 62 -14.29 15.92 -9.37
N ASP A 63 -13.97 17.10 -9.91
CA ASP A 63 -12.70 17.78 -9.62
C ASP A 63 -12.57 18.22 -8.17
N LYS A 64 -13.67 18.68 -7.55
CA LYS A 64 -13.65 19.13 -6.16
C LYS A 64 -13.47 17.95 -5.22
N ALA A 65 -14.16 16.83 -5.50
CA ALA A 65 -14.01 15.59 -4.74
C ALA A 65 -12.59 15.04 -4.87
N PHE A 66 -12.01 15.03 -6.07
CA PHE A 66 -10.63 14.62 -6.29
C PHE A 66 -9.64 15.45 -5.49
N GLN A 67 -9.68 16.77 -5.65
CA GLN A 67 -8.80 17.70 -4.96
C GLN A 67 -8.95 17.59 -3.44
N ALA A 68 -10.18 17.48 -2.95
CA ALA A 68 -10.46 17.30 -1.53
C ALA A 68 -9.90 15.98 -0.99
N ALA A 69 -10.04 14.87 -1.72
CA ALA A 69 -9.50 13.57 -1.35
C ALA A 69 -7.97 13.61 -1.24
N ILE A 70 -7.29 14.11 -2.27
CA ILE A 70 -5.83 14.26 -2.28
C ILE A 70 -5.36 15.08 -1.06
N LEU A 71 -5.91 16.28 -0.87
CA LEU A 71 -5.49 17.17 0.22
C LEU A 71 -5.82 16.58 1.59
N SER A 72 -7.00 16.00 1.76
CA SER A 72 -7.46 15.46 3.04
C SER A 72 -6.56 14.32 3.52
N VAL A 73 -6.32 13.32 2.66
CA VAL A 73 -5.48 12.17 3.01
C VAL A 73 -4.03 12.61 3.18
N THR A 74 -3.49 13.40 2.26
CA THR A 74 -2.10 13.93 2.36
C THR A 74 -1.90 14.69 3.66
N ASN A 75 -2.81 15.61 3.99
CA ASN A 75 -2.66 16.45 5.18
C ASN A 75 -2.90 15.68 6.48
N THR A 76 -3.63 14.57 6.43
CA THR A 76 -3.73 13.64 7.58
C THR A 76 -2.38 12.99 7.88
N TYR A 77 -1.70 12.44 6.88
CA TYR A 77 -0.33 11.92 7.06
C TYR A 77 0.64 13.01 7.50
N ARG A 78 0.62 14.18 6.85
CA ARG A 78 1.50 15.29 7.21
C ARG A 78 1.31 15.75 8.65
N LYS A 79 0.06 15.85 9.13
CA LYS A 79 -0.23 16.16 10.53
C LYS A 79 0.41 15.13 11.47
N GLN A 80 0.25 13.84 11.18
CA GLN A 80 0.84 12.74 11.96
C GLN A 80 2.37 12.79 12.00
N HIS A 81 3.02 13.46 11.05
CA HIS A 81 4.48 13.62 10.98
C HIS A 81 4.93 15.07 11.27
N ASN A 82 4.07 15.87 11.90
CA ASN A 82 4.34 17.27 12.25
C ASN A 82 4.84 18.12 11.05
N ALA A 83 4.33 17.85 9.85
CA ALA A 83 4.57 18.63 8.64
C ALA A 83 3.38 19.56 8.36
N THR A 84 3.67 20.77 7.87
CA THR A 84 2.64 21.76 7.55
C THR A 84 1.73 21.27 6.44
N ALA A 85 0.42 21.49 6.56
CA ALA A 85 -0.56 21.11 5.54
C ALA A 85 -0.21 21.72 4.16
N LEU A 86 -0.25 20.89 3.12
CA LEU A 86 -0.10 21.33 1.74
C LEU A 86 -1.34 22.09 1.28
N LYS A 87 -1.10 23.02 0.35
CA LYS A 87 -2.13 23.72 -0.40
C LYS A 87 -2.16 23.21 -1.84
N TRP A 88 -3.35 23.23 -2.44
CA TRP A 88 -3.47 22.93 -3.86
C TRP A 88 -2.78 24.00 -4.70
N ASN A 89 -2.09 23.58 -5.76
CA ASN A 89 -1.49 24.45 -6.75
C ASN A 89 -1.92 24.00 -8.14
N GLN A 90 -2.70 24.86 -8.81
CA GLN A 90 -3.27 24.53 -10.12
C GLN A 90 -2.20 24.33 -11.18
N SER A 91 -1.12 25.11 -11.18
CA SER A 91 -0.04 24.95 -12.16
C SER A 91 0.69 23.61 -12.05
N LEU A 92 0.77 23.04 -10.85
CA LEU A 92 1.30 21.69 -10.65
C LEU A 92 0.31 20.63 -11.14
N ALA A 93 -1.00 20.84 -10.94
CA ALA A 93 -2.04 19.94 -11.45
C ALA A 93 -2.07 19.92 -12.99
N ASP A 94 -1.97 21.09 -13.63
CA ASP A 94 -1.91 21.23 -15.09
C ASP A 94 -0.66 20.53 -15.66
N TYR A 95 0.48 20.62 -14.95
CA TYR A 95 1.69 19.89 -15.33
C TYR A 95 1.51 18.38 -15.21
N ALA A 96 0.97 17.91 -14.09
CA ALA A 96 0.67 16.51 -13.84
C ALA A 96 -0.30 15.95 -14.90
N GLU A 97 -1.30 16.72 -15.32
CA GLU A 97 -2.28 16.32 -16.34
C GLU A 97 -1.60 16.14 -17.69
N LYS A 98 -0.79 17.11 -18.11
CA LYS A 98 -0.02 17.03 -19.35
C LYS A 98 0.89 15.80 -19.39
N TRP A 99 1.46 15.41 -18.26
CA TRP A 99 2.27 14.20 -18.16
C TRP A 99 1.41 12.93 -18.21
N SER A 100 0.34 12.87 -17.42
CA SER A 100 -0.49 11.67 -17.26
C SER A 100 -1.28 11.31 -18.52
N GLU A 101 -1.55 12.25 -19.42
CA GLU A 101 -2.11 12.02 -20.77
C GLU A 101 -1.30 11.00 -21.58
N GLY A 102 0.01 10.90 -21.33
CA GLY A 102 0.88 9.91 -21.98
C GLY A 102 0.58 8.47 -21.54
N CYS A 103 -0.12 8.28 -20.42
CA CYS A 103 -0.44 6.97 -19.83
C CYS A 103 0.78 6.04 -19.65
N LYS A 104 1.97 6.60 -19.44
CA LYS A 104 3.20 5.86 -19.15
C LYS A 104 3.47 5.88 -17.66
N PHE A 105 3.67 4.71 -17.07
CA PHE A 105 4.01 4.59 -15.65
C PHE A 105 5.51 4.82 -15.44
N GLU A 106 5.94 6.06 -15.69
CA GLU A 106 7.32 6.53 -15.50
C GLU A 106 7.30 7.97 -15.00
N HIS A 107 8.38 8.38 -14.34
CA HIS A 107 8.51 9.74 -13.83
C HIS A 107 8.71 10.76 -14.95
N SER A 108 8.11 11.95 -14.82
CA SER A 108 8.19 13.02 -15.82
C SER A 108 9.60 13.59 -16.03
N GLY A 109 10.47 13.46 -15.02
CA GLY A 109 11.77 14.13 -14.98
C GLY A 109 11.65 15.64 -14.82
N GLY A 110 10.46 16.13 -14.43
CA GLY A 110 10.20 17.54 -14.14
C GLY A 110 11.00 18.09 -12.95
N PRO A 111 10.96 19.42 -12.73
CA PRO A 111 11.69 20.06 -11.64
C PRO A 111 11.02 19.95 -10.26
N SER A 112 9.77 19.47 -10.21
CA SER A 112 9.00 19.21 -8.98
C SER A 112 9.27 17.80 -8.45
N GLY A 113 8.86 17.54 -7.21
CA GLY A 113 8.79 16.17 -6.71
C GLY A 113 7.55 15.49 -7.26
N GLU A 114 7.55 14.17 -7.44
CA GLU A 114 6.48 13.47 -8.12
C GLU A 114 6.14 12.13 -7.45
N ASN A 115 4.85 11.84 -7.28
CA ASN A 115 4.36 10.51 -6.90
C ASN A 115 3.40 9.97 -7.96
N LEU A 116 3.52 8.67 -8.24
CA LEU A 116 2.76 7.97 -9.27
C LEU A 116 1.97 6.81 -8.66
N ALA A 117 0.71 6.66 -9.09
CA ALA A 117 -0.13 5.54 -8.67
C ALA A 117 -1.06 5.15 -9.82
N SER A 118 -1.36 3.87 -9.97
CA SER A 118 -2.27 3.40 -11.02
C SER A 118 -3.17 2.28 -10.52
N GLY A 119 -4.39 2.23 -11.02
CA GLY A 119 -5.29 1.09 -10.81
C GLY A 119 -5.95 1.02 -9.43
N HIS A 120 -5.81 2.08 -8.62
CA HIS A 120 -6.54 2.19 -7.35
C HIS A 120 -8.02 2.51 -7.59
N PRO A 121 -8.92 2.13 -6.66
CA PRO A 121 -10.37 2.33 -6.82
C PRO A 121 -10.82 3.81 -6.69
N ASN A 122 -10.02 4.65 -6.01
CA ASN A 122 -10.28 6.06 -5.80
C ASN A 122 -8.97 6.80 -5.42
N ALA A 123 -9.00 8.13 -5.45
CA ALA A 123 -7.82 8.96 -5.22
C ALA A 123 -7.29 8.82 -3.80
N SER A 124 -8.19 8.70 -2.82
CA SER A 124 -7.87 8.43 -1.43
C SER A 124 -7.01 7.15 -1.31
N ALA A 125 -7.39 6.07 -2.00
CA ALA A 125 -6.65 4.81 -1.97
C ALA A 125 -5.24 4.92 -2.58
N SER A 126 -5.06 5.74 -3.64
CA SER A 126 -3.73 6.05 -4.18
C SER A 126 -2.83 6.71 -3.13
N VAL A 127 -3.32 7.75 -2.45
CA VAL A 127 -2.53 8.48 -1.45
C VAL A 127 -2.30 7.64 -0.18
N ILE A 128 -3.28 6.82 0.21
CA ILE A 128 -3.14 5.87 1.31
C ILE A 128 -2.03 4.87 1.01
N ALA A 129 -1.95 4.34 -0.22
CA ALA A 129 -0.90 3.41 -0.61
C ALA A 129 0.50 4.03 -0.46
N TRP A 130 0.70 5.25 -0.96
CA TRP A 130 1.94 6.01 -0.75
C TRP A 130 2.24 6.25 0.74
N GLY A 131 1.25 6.69 1.51
CA GLY A 131 1.44 6.98 2.93
C GLY A 131 1.73 5.75 3.78
N HIS A 132 1.27 4.56 3.36
CA HIS A 132 1.50 3.31 4.08
C HIS A 132 2.93 2.80 3.99
N GLU A 133 3.73 3.25 3.03
CA GLU A 133 5.16 2.90 2.96
C GLU A 133 5.94 3.34 4.21
N ARG A 134 5.37 4.20 5.05
CA ARG A 134 5.89 4.53 6.39
C ARG A 134 6.21 3.33 7.26
N VAL A 135 5.56 2.18 7.04
CA VAL A 135 5.78 0.95 7.82
C VAL A 135 7.15 0.36 7.56
N ASP A 136 7.73 0.63 6.39
CA ASP A 136 9.03 0.14 5.95
C ASP A 136 10.14 1.20 6.08
N TYR A 137 9.78 2.45 6.44
CA TYR A 137 10.74 3.55 6.54
C TYR A 137 11.56 3.50 7.83
N ASP A 138 12.88 3.39 7.69
CA ASP A 138 13.83 3.53 8.79
C ASP A 138 14.11 5.01 9.07
N PHE A 139 13.40 5.56 10.06
CA PHE A 139 13.53 6.95 10.50
C PHE A 139 14.87 7.28 11.15
N ASP A 140 15.59 6.29 11.68
CA ASP A 140 16.90 6.52 12.31
C ASP A 140 18.00 6.58 11.25
N LYS A 141 17.85 5.80 10.18
CA LYS A 141 18.73 5.83 9.02
C LYS A 141 18.50 7.08 8.16
N GLY A 142 17.24 7.43 7.90
CA GLY A 142 16.89 8.68 7.20
C GLY A 142 17.48 8.77 5.79
N GLU A 143 17.18 7.80 4.94
CA GLU A 143 17.71 7.73 3.57
C GLU A 143 16.59 7.48 2.55
N PHE A 144 16.92 7.65 1.26
CA PHE A 144 16.03 7.27 0.17
C PHE A 144 16.00 5.75 0.00
N SER A 145 14.82 5.21 -0.31
CA SER A 145 14.64 3.88 -0.88
C SER A 145 13.53 3.92 -1.93
N LEU A 146 13.51 2.95 -2.84
CA LEU A 146 12.45 2.86 -3.86
C LEU A 146 11.10 2.47 -3.25
N GLU A 147 11.15 1.79 -2.10
CA GLU A 147 10.03 1.23 -1.37
C GLU A 147 9.33 2.25 -0.48
N THR A 148 10.00 3.35 -0.14
CA THR A 148 9.49 4.38 0.78
C THR A 148 9.48 5.79 0.18
N GLY A 149 9.86 5.92 -1.09
CA GLY A 149 10.04 7.20 -1.77
C GLY A 149 8.74 8.00 -1.86
N HIS A 150 7.59 7.33 -1.99
CA HIS A 150 6.31 8.05 -2.08
C HIS A 150 5.90 8.60 -0.71
N PHE A 151 6.06 7.82 0.36
CA PHE A 151 5.83 8.28 1.72
C PHE A 151 6.69 9.49 2.05
N THR A 152 8.01 9.41 1.80
CA THR A 152 8.93 10.51 2.15
C THR A 152 8.61 11.79 1.37
N ALA A 153 8.22 11.70 0.10
CA ALA A 153 7.75 12.85 -0.67
C ALA A 153 6.44 13.44 -0.09
N LEU A 154 5.49 12.57 0.29
CA LEU A 154 4.19 12.97 0.82
C LEU A 154 4.31 13.79 2.12
N VAL A 155 5.19 13.35 3.04
CA VAL A 155 5.37 13.99 4.36
C VAL A 155 6.53 14.98 4.42
N TRP A 156 7.19 15.26 3.30
CA TRP A 156 8.35 16.14 3.25
C TRP A 156 8.06 17.51 3.85
N ALA A 157 8.76 17.85 4.94
CA ALA A 157 8.41 18.99 5.80
C ALA A 157 8.45 20.35 5.08
N THR A 158 9.38 20.53 4.14
CA THR A 158 9.58 21.78 3.40
C THR A 158 8.72 21.93 2.16
N THR A 159 8.09 20.86 1.67
CA THR A 159 7.11 20.93 0.59
C THR A 159 5.88 21.69 1.08
N THR A 160 5.35 22.59 0.25
CA THR A 160 4.25 23.51 0.64
C THR A 160 3.01 23.40 -0.23
N THR A 161 3.17 22.96 -1.47
CA THR A 161 2.06 22.83 -2.41
C THR A 161 2.10 21.51 -3.15
N VAL A 162 0.92 21.02 -3.50
CA VAL A 162 0.71 19.84 -4.35
C VAL A 162 -0.32 20.16 -5.43
N GLY A 163 -0.16 19.60 -6.62
CA GLY A 163 -1.20 19.55 -7.64
C GLY A 163 -1.16 18.18 -8.30
N CYS A 164 -2.32 17.61 -8.58
CA CYS A 164 -2.40 16.25 -9.11
C CYS A 164 -3.35 16.16 -10.29
N SER A 165 -3.18 15.12 -11.10
CA SER A 165 -4.06 14.73 -12.18
C SER A 165 -4.59 13.32 -11.97
N ARG A 166 -5.64 12.99 -12.72
CA ARG A 166 -6.24 11.66 -12.81
C ARG A 166 -6.59 11.38 -14.26
N THR A 167 -5.94 10.40 -14.87
CA THR A 167 -6.14 10.07 -16.28
C THR A 167 -6.57 8.61 -16.39
N PRO A 168 -7.78 8.34 -16.90
CA PRO A 168 -8.18 6.99 -17.25
C PRO A 168 -7.30 6.46 -18.37
N CYS A 169 -6.48 5.47 -18.06
CA CYS A 169 -5.59 4.82 -19.00
C CYS A 169 -6.09 3.42 -19.31
N ASN A 170 -5.96 3.04 -20.58
CA ASN A 170 -6.19 1.69 -21.03
C ASN A 170 -4.82 1.03 -21.13
N ASP A 171 -4.62 -0.11 -20.47
CA ASP A 171 -3.38 -0.91 -20.55
C ASP A 171 -3.24 -1.56 -21.94
N ARG A 172 -3.13 -0.73 -22.99
CA ARG A 172 -3.37 -1.18 -24.36
C ARG A 172 -2.24 -2.04 -24.91
N ASP A 173 -1.04 -1.97 -24.35
CA ASP A 173 0.13 -2.62 -24.93
C ASP A 173 1.15 -3.13 -23.87
N GLY A 174 0.75 -3.32 -22.60
CA GLY A 174 1.60 -3.92 -21.55
C GLY A 174 2.73 -3.02 -21.05
N GLY A 175 2.74 -1.74 -21.43
CA GLY A 175 3.66 -0.72 -20.94
C GLY A 175 2.97 0.55 -20.42
N GLY A 176 1.63 0.55 -20.39
CA GLY A 176 0.83 1.68 -19.93
C GLY A 176 0.42 1.55 -18.46
N ALA A 177 0.08 2.67 -17.83
CA ALA A 177 -0.50 2.69 -16.50
C ALA A 177 -1.90 2.03 -16.53
N PRO A 178 -2.16 0.95 -15.78
CA PRO A 178 -3.48 0.28 -15.81
C PRO A 178 -4.53 1.07 -15.01
N GLY A 179 -5.72 1.25 -15.56
CA GLY A 179 -6.84 1.90 -14.86
C GLY A 179 -6.65 3.41 -14.75
N VAL A 180 -7.09 4.01 -13.64
CA VAL A 180 -6.87 5.46 -13.42
C VAL A 180 -5.44 5.68 -12.96
N TYR A 181 -4.70 6.44 -13.76
CA TYR A 181 -3.35 6.90 -13.45
C TYR A 181 -3.41 8.24 -12.70
N VAL A 182 -2.88 8.26 -11.48
CA VAL A 182 -2.79 9.45 -10.63
C VAL A 182 -1.33 9.89 -10.58
N VAL A 183 -1.10 11.12 -10.99
CA VAL A 183 0.21 11.78 -10.92
C VAL A 183 0.05 12.97 -9.98
N CYS A 184 0.92 13.08 -8.97
CA CYS A 184 0.95 14.20 -8.04
C CYS A 184 2.31 14.87 -8.07
N GLU A 185 2.30 16.19 -8.27
CA GLU A 185 3.48 17.05 -8.32
C GLU A 185 3.57 17.91 -7.07
N TYR A 186 4.78 18.03 -6.51
CA TYR A 186 5.06 18.61 -5.20
C TYR A 186 6.09 19.74 -5.33
N PHE A 187 5.84 20.87 -4.65
CA PHE A 187 6.77 21.99 -4.63
C PHE A 187 6.92 22.65 -3.24
N PRO A 188 8.14 23.01 -2.80
CA PRO A 188 9.44 22.53 -3.31
C PRO A 188 9.55 20.99 -3.36
N PRO A 189 10.42 20.42 -4.22
CA PRO A 189 10.56 18.98 -4.36
C PRO A 189 11.04 18.33 -3.06
N GLY A 190 10.48 17.15 -2.78
CA GLY A 190 10.96 16.28 -1.70
C GLY A 190 12.10 15.37 -2.12
N ASN A 191 12.43 14.40 -1.27
CA ASN A 191 13.42 13.34 -1.54
C ASN A 191 14.81 13.85 -1.95
N VAL A 192 15.19 15.03 -1.49
CA VAL A 192 16.53 15.57 -1.75
C VAL A 192 17.55 14.79 -0.93
N LEU A 193 18.51 14.17 -1.62
CA LEU A 193 19.56 13.37 -0.97
C LEU A 193 20.30 14.18 0.09
N GLY A 194 20.47 13.58 1.27
CA GLY A 194 21.10 14.22 2.43
C GLY A 194 20.20 15.11 3.28
N GLN A 195 18.90 15.24 2.96
CA GLN A 195 17.96 16.12 3.71
C GLN A 195 16.81 15.38 4.39
N PHE A 196 16.83 14.05 4.41
CA PHE A 196 15.72 13.22 4.89
C PHE A 196 15.48 13.37 6.40
N ILE A 197 16.53 13.36 7.23
CA ILE A 197 16.40 13.48 8.69
C ILE A 197 15.64 14.75 9.11
N ASP A 198 15.87 15.86 8.41
CA ASP A 198 15.23 17.15 8.73
C ASP A 198 13.78 17.23 8.21
N ASN A 199 13.46 16.47 7.16
CA ASN A 199 12.22 16.59 6.42
C ASN A 199 11.22 15.44 6.63
N VAL A 200 11.66 14.27 7.11
CA VAL A 200 10.83 13.09 7.35
C VAL A 200 10.89 12.74 8.83
N ARG A 201 9.93 13.26 9.58
CA ARG A 201 9.91 13.15 11.04
C ARG A 201 9.18 11.88 11.47
N LYS A 202 9.52 11.34 12.63
CA LYS A 202 8.74 10.27 13.27
C LYS A 202 7.31 10.72 13.55
N ALA A 203 6.39 9.75 13.58
CA ALA A 203 5.00 10.04 13.91
C ALA A 203 4.89 10.63 15.33
N VAL A 204 4.10 11.67 15.49
CA VAL A 204 3.82 12.30 16.78
C VAL A 204 2.78 11.46 17.53
N PRO A 205 2.98 11.17 18.83
CA PRO A 205 2.01 10.39 19.61
C PRO A 205 0.61 11.00 19.55
N VAL A 206 -0.43 10.17 19.52
CA VAL A 206 -1.84 10.60 19.39
C VAL A 206 -2.19 11.66 20.45
N ALA A 207 -1.68 11.53 21.67
CA ALA A 207 -1.87 12.51 22.75
C ALA A 207 -1.40 13.95 22.40
N GLN A 208 -0.40 14.09 21.53
CA GLN A 208 0.11 15.39 21.05
C GLN A 208 -0.64 15.90 19.81
N GLN A 209 -1.48 15.07 19.18
CA GLN A 209 -2.28 15.44 18.00
C GLN A 209 -3.57 16.23 18.34
N VAL A 210 -3.96 16.20 19.62
CA VAL A 210 -5.20 16.81 20.14
C VAL A 210 -5.00 18.24 20.64
N GLY A 211 -3.78 18.78 20.60
CA GLY A 211 -3.46 20.15 21.01
C GLY A 211 -3.91 21.25 20.04
N GLY A 212 -4.57 20.89 18.93
CA GLY A 212 -5.03 21.83 17.91
C GLY A 212 -6.37 21.42 17.31
N ALA A 213 -7.42 22.10 17.76
CA ALA A 213 -8.82 22.03 17.31
C ALA A 213 -9.60 20.73 17.63
N SER A 214 -10.63 20.92 18.47
CA SER A 214 -11.71 20.00 18.77
C SER A 214 -12.39 19.47 17.51
N ALA A 215 -12.41 18.15 17.34
CA ALA A 215 -13.36 17.45 16.49
C ALA A 215 -14.01 16.35 17.33
N GLN A 216 -15.31 16.48 17.58
CA GLN A 216 -16.11 15.41 18.17
C GLN A 216 -16.12 14.19 17.24
N GLY A 217 -15.85 13.01 17.81
CA GLY A 217 -16.27 11.71 17.28
C GLY A 217 -15.32 11.07 16.27
N VAL A 218 -14.28 10.42 16.77
CA VAL A 218 -13.62 9.31 16.04
C VAL A 218 -13.61 8.11 16.99
N PRO A 219 -14.08 6.92 16.57
CA PRO A 219 -14.10 5.75 17.43
C PRO A 219 -12.68 5.33 17.84
N GLU A 220 -12.53 5.11 19.14
CA GLU A 220 -11.42 4.45 19.82
C GLU A 220 -10.99 3.19 19.05
N PHE A 221 -9.73 3.11 18.64
CA PHE A 221 -9.13 1.84 18.25
C PHE A 221 -8.28 1.40 19.44
N ASP A 222 -8.83 0.49 20.25
CA ASP A 222 -8.11 -0.18 21.33
C ASP A 222 -6.95 -0.98 20.72
N GLU A 223 -5.71 -0.50 20.90
CA GLU A 223 -4.52 -1.33 20.76
C GLU A 223 -4.35 -2.18 22.01
N ASP A 224 -5.04 -3.33 22.06
CA ASP A 224 -4.80 -4.31 23.11
C ASP A 224 -4.99 -5.76 22.63
N VAL A 225 -4.01 -6.31 21.90
CA VAL A 225 -3.69 -7.75 21.97
C VAL A 225 -2.19 -7.97 21.72
N LYS A 226 -1.42 -8.12 22.80
CA LYS A 226 -0.16 -8.90 22.78
C LYS A 226 -0.48 -10.34 23.19
N GLY A 227 -0.07 -11.29 22.34
CA GLY A 227 0.38 -12.62 22.76
C GLY A 227 -0.64 -13.76 22.69
N GLY A 228 -0.69 -14.45 21.56
CA GLY A 228 -1.33 -15.76 21.43
C GLY A 228 -0.66 -16.57 20.31
N LYS A 229 -0.18 -17.77 20.63
CA LYS A 229 0.63 -18.66 19.79
C LYS A 229 -0.10 -19.15 18.52
N GLU A 230 0.73 -19.47 17.53
CA GLU A 230 0.45 -19.95 16.17
C GLU A 230 -0.63 -21.05 16.04
N GLY A 231 -1.42 -20.96 14.97
CA GLY A 231 -2.25 -22.03 14.41
C GLY A 231 -2.38 -21.86 12.89
N ALA A 232 -1.87 -22.84 12.15
CA ALA A 232 -1.70 -22.83 10.70
C ALA A 232 -3.02 -22.86 9.90
N ALA A 233 -3.10 -22.08 8.81
CA ALA A 233 -3.66 -22.48 7.50
C ALA A 233 -3.63 -21.33 6.47
N GLY A 234 -3.19 -21.62 5.23
CA GLY A 234 -3.66 -20.91 4.03
C GLY A 234 -2.75 -19.88 3.37
N ARG A 235 -1.49 -20.21 3.04
CA ARG A 235 -0.65 -19.38 2.16
C ARG A 235 -1.16 -19.47 0.71
N VAL A 236 -1.87 -18.43 0.25
CA VAL A 236 -2.02 -18.16 -1.20
C VAL A 236 -0.67 -17.65 -1.70
N ARG A 237 0.02 -18.45 -2.52
CA ARG A 237 1.23 -18.02 -3.22
C ARG A 237 0.79 -17.29 -4.49
N VAL A 238 0.88 -15.96 -4.50
CA VAL A 238 0.92 -15.21 -5.76
C VAL A 238 2.34 -15.39 -6.32
N GLY A 239 2.47 -16.26 -7.32
CA GLY A 239 3.74 -16.55 -7.97
C GLY A 239 4.24 -15.33 -8.73
N TRP A 240 5.43 -14.87 -8.36
CA TRP A 240 6.24 -14.00 -9.19
C TRP A 240 6.76 -14.83 -10.37
N VAL A 241 6.31 -14.54 -11.59
CA VAL A 241 6.90 -15.10 -12.80
C VAL A 241 8.16 -14.31 -13.09
N GLY A 242 9.29 -14.75 -12.52
CA GLY A 242 10.61 -14.33 -12.95
C GLY A 242 10.92 -14.95 -14.31
N VAL A 243 11.00 -14.13 -15.35
CA VAL A 243 11.48 -14.55 -16.67
C VAL A 243 13.01 -14.70 -16.60
N CYS A 244 13.50 -15.93 -16.51
CA CYS A 244 14.91 -16.25 -16.73
C CYS A 244 15.19 -16.33 -18.23
N VAL A 245 15.95 -15.39 -18.77
CA VAL A 245 16.52 -15.48 -20.13
C VAL A 245 17.70 -16.44 -20.08
N GLY A 246 17.52 -17.66 -20.57
CA GLY A 246 18.59 -18.64 -20.73
C GLY A 246 19.38 -18.37 -22.02
N VAL A 247 20.65 -17.98 -21.88
CA VAL A 247 21.62 -17.98 -22.98
C VAL A 247 22.14 -19.41 -23.15
N GLY A 248 21.64 -20.13 -24.16
CA GLY A 248 22.10 -21.46 -24.50
C GLY A 248 23.41 -21.43 -25.28
N VAL A 249 24.51 -21.87 -24.67
CA VAL A 249 25.74 -22.24 -25.37
C VAL A 249 25.60 -23.69 -25.81
N GLY A 250 25.37 -23.91 -27.11
CA GLY A 250 25.29 -25.24 -27.70
C GLY A 250 26.67 -25.87 -27.86
N VAL A 251 26.91 -26.98 -27.15
CA VAL A 251 28.04 -27.88 -27.41
C VAL A 251 27.56 -28.97 -28.36
N VAL A 252 28.12 -29.00 -29.57
CA VAL A 252 27.91 -30.04 -30.57
C VAL A 252 28.77 -31.25 -30.19
N LEU A 253 28.14 -32.41 -29.95
CA LEU A 253 28.79 -33.71 -29.90
C LEU A 253 28.46 -34.48 -31.18
N GLN A 254 29.48 -34.68 -32.03
CA GLN A 254 29.43 -35.59 -33.18
C GLN A 254 29.34 -37.03 -32.68
N GLY A 255 28.34 -37.77 -33.16
CA GLY A 255 28.27 -39.22 -33.04
C GLY A 255 29.12 -39.88 -34.13
N VAL A 256 29.99 -40.81 -33.72
CA VAL A 256 30.63 -41.79 -34.60
C VAL A 256 29.83 -43.09 -34.45
N PHE A 257 29.22 -43.56 -35.54
CA PHE A 257 28.74 -44.93 -35.66
C PHE A 257 29.70 -45.71 -36.59
N GLY A 258 30.15 -46.86 -36.11
CA GLY A 258 30.65 -47.95 -36.94
C GLY A 258 29.52 -48.88 -37.36
#